data_AF-A0A0Q1AM94-F1
#
_entry.id   AF-A0A0Q1AM94-F1
#
_cell.length_a   1.000
_cell.length_b   1.000
_cell.length_c   1.000
_cell.angle_alpha   90.00
_cell.angle_beta   90.00
_cell.angle_gamma   90.00
#
_symmetry.space_group_name_H-M   'P 1'
#
loop_
_entity.id
_entity.type
_entity.pdbx_description
1 polymer ?
#
loop_
_entity_poly.entity_id
_entity_poly.type
_entity_poly.pdbx_seq_one_letter_code
_entity_poly.pdbx_strand_id
1 'polypeptide(L)'
;MAGNVLAHGGDTSLIGSNQYELKDSVGKYFIQEFIILMGQEEEGWNKYKWHNYDTFGIETKLTFLKRYDQNLFLGCGIYCGN
;
A
#
# COMPACT_ATOMS: atom_id res chain seq x y z
N MET A 1 11.36 -6.30 5.82
CA MET A 1 10.59 -5.50 4.82
C MET A 1 11.15 -4.08 4.77
N ALA A 2 11.31 -3.46 3.58
CA ALA A 2 11.98 -2.14 3.43
C ALA A 2 11.27 -1.15 2.48
N GLY A 3 10.04 -1.45 2.02
CA GLY A 3 9.27 -0.55 1.15
C GLY A 3 9.59 -0.65 -0.35
N ASN A 4 10.40 -1.62 -0.77
CA ASN A 4 10.65 -1.89 -2.19
C ASN A 4 9.42 -2.55 -2.83
N VAL A 5 8.99 -2.04 -3.98
CA VAL A 5 7.88 -2.60 -4.75
C VAL A 5 8.39 -3.71 -5.67
N LEU A 6 7.92 -4.94 -5.43
CA LEU A 6 8.28 -6.11 -6.26
C LEU A 6 7.27 -6.37 -7.38
N ALA A 7 6.02 -5.96 -7.18
CA ALA A 7 4.94 -6.06 -8.15
C ALA A 7 3.89 -4.99 -7.85
N HIS A 8 3.26 -4.45 -8.90
CA HIS A 8 2.18 -3.48 -8.74
C HIS A 8 1.22 -3.55 -9.94
N GLY A 9 -0.04 -3.94 -9.69
CA GLY A 9 -1.00 -4.24 -10.75
C GLY A 9 -1.55 -3.03 -11.50
N GLY A 10 -1.63 -1.86 -10.85
CA GLY A 10 -2.20 -0.64 -11.47
C GLY A 10 -1.18 0.26 -12.16
N ASP A 11 0.09 0.18 -11.75
CA ASP A 11 1.17 1.04 -12.24
C ASP A 11 2.50 0.31 -12.13
N THR A 12 2.95 -0.21 -13.27
CA THR A 12 4.20 -0.98 -13.37
C THR A 12 5.44 -0.13 -13.22
N SER A 13 5.34 1.21 -13.34
CA SER A 13 6.49 2.11 -13.18
C SER A 13 7.02 2.15 -11.74
N LEU A 14 6.20 1.75 -10.77
CA LEU A 14 6.59 1.67 -9.37
C LEU A 14 7.49 0.46 -9.08
N ILE A 15 7.54 -0.55 -9.94
CA ILE A 15 8.33 -1.77 -9.69
C ILE A 15 9.82 -1.44 -9.64
N GLY A 16 10.51 -1.93 -8.61
CA GLY A 16 11.93 -1.65 -8.37
C GLY A 16 12.21 -0.34 -7.65
N SER A 17 11.18 0.49 -7.40
CA SER A 17 11.31 1.70 -6.59
C SER A 17 11.10 1.43 -5.10
N ASN A 18 11.70 2.26 -4.26
CA ASN A 18 11.46 2.25 -2.82
C ASN A 18 10.42 3.33 -2.46
N GLN A 19 9.32 2.91 -1.85
CA GLN A 19 8.19 3.76 -1.49
C GLN A 19 8.12 4.04 0.03
N TYR A 20 9.20 3.82 0.77
CA TYR A 20 9.23 4.02 2.22
C TYR A 20 8.91 5.47 2.63
N GLU A 21 9.37 6.46 1.84
CA GLU A 21 9.12 7.89 2.08
C GLU A 21 7.88 8.42 1.32
N LEU A 22 7.12 7.55 0.67
CA LEU A 22 5.93 7.94 -0.05
C LEU A 22 4.85 8.44 0.91
N LYS A 23 4.30 9.61 0.60
CA LYS A 23 3.16 10.18 1.28
C LYS A 23 1.92 10.06 0.42
N ASP A 24 0.80 9.79 1.06
CA ASP A 24 -0.49 10.02 0.42
C ASP A 24 -0.81 11.52 0.31
N SER A 25 -1.95 11.85 -0.31
CA SER A 25 -2.35 13.24 -0.56
C SER A 25 -2.61 14.07 0.71
N VAL A 26 -2.67 13.47 1.90
CA VAL A 26 -2.84 14.16 3.18
C VAL A 26 -1.60 14.06 4.06
N GLY A 27 -0.47 13.59 3.52
CA GLY A 27 0.83 13.57 4.19
C GLY A 27 1.14 12.28 4.96
N LYS A 28 0.33 11.24 4.81
CA LYS A 28 0.47 9.97 5.54
C LYS A 28 1.50 9.05 4.89
N TYR A 29 2.45 8.55 5.67
CA TYR A 29 3.44 7.54 5.26
C TYR A 29 2.84 6.12 5.31
N PHE A 30 1.90 5.83 4.42
CA PHE A 30 1.13 4.58 4.50
C PHE A 30 1.97 3.30 4.29
N ILE A 31 3.04 3.35 3.51
CA ILE A 31 3.96 2.20 3.35
C ILE A 31 4.69 1.88 4.66
N GLN A 32 5.06 2.90 5.44
CA GLN A 32 5.68 2.68 6.77
C GLN A 32 4.68 2.01 7.71
N GLU A 33 3.41 2.44 7.70
CA GLU A 33 2.36 1.78 8.48
C GLU A 33 2.13 0.33 8.05
N PHE A 34 2.20 0.03 6.75
CA PHE A 34 2.09 -1.34 6.28
C PHE A 34 3.24 -2.20 6.83
N ILE A 35 4.47 -1.68 6.78
CA ILE A 35 5.65 -2.37 7.30
C ILE A 35 5.54 -2.60 8.80
N ILE A 36 5.08 -1.61 9.56
CA ILE A 36 4.86 -1.73 11.02
C ILE A 36 3.81 -2.80 11.30
N LEU A 37 2.66 -2.74 10.64
CA LEU A 37 1.57 -3.70 10.81
C LEU A 37 2.03 -5.12 10.46
N MET A 38 2.69 -5.31 9.32
CA MET A 38 3.23 -6.61 8.92
C MET A 38 4.45 -7.02 9.74
N GLY A 39 5.05 -6.13 10.53
CA GLY A 39 6.07 -6.51 11.52
C GLY A 39 5.46 -7.14 12.77
N GLN A 40 4.19 -6.84 13.07
CA GLN A 40 3.50 -7.22 14.29
C GLN A 40 2.50 -8.36 14.05
N GLU A 41 1.77 -8.29 12.95
CA GLU A 41 0.65 -9.17 12.62
C GLU A 41 0.90 -9.97 11.33
N GLU A 42 0.25 -11.12 11.19
CA GLU A 42 0.28 -11.88 9.93
C GLU A 42 -0.61 -11.27 8.84
N GLU A 43 -1.67 -10.57 9.24
CA GLU A 43 -2.60 -9.91 8.33
C GLU A 43 -3.32 -8.74 8.99
N GLY A 44 -3.89 -7.85 8.19
CA GLY A 44 -4.66 -6.73 8.71
C GLY A 44 -5.12 -5.75 7.65
N TRP A 45 -5.74 -4.66 8.09
CA TRP A 45 -6.34 -3.65 7.21
C TRP A 45 -5.72 -2.28 7.46
N ASN A 46 -5.51 -1.51 6.39
CA ASN A 46 -5.07 -0.12 6.48
C ASN A 46 -5.82 0.78 5.47
N LYS A 47 -6.09 2.03 5.86
CA LYS A 47 -6.76 3.04 5.02
C LYS A 47 -5.83 4.20 4.70
N TYR A 48 -5.74 4.59 3.44
CA TYR A 48 -4.90 5.69 2.94
C TYR A 48 -5.52 6.31 1.68
N LYS A 49 -5.02 7.47 1.24
CA LYS A 49 -5.42 8.05 -0.05
C LYS A 49 -4.55 7.48 -1.17
N TRP A 50 -5.16 7.04 -2.28
CA TRP A 50 -4.44 6.52 -3.43
C TRP A 50 -5.11 6.92 -4.74
N HIS A 51 -4.34 6.92 -5.83
CA HIS A 51 -4.89 7.09 -7.17
C HIS A 51 -5.78 5.88 -7.50
N ASN A 52 -7.01 6.15 -7.91
CA ASN A 52 -7.91 5.16 -8.49
C ASN A 52 -7.70 5.15 -10.00
N TYR A 53 -7.16 4.05 -10.53
CA TYR A 53 -6.83 3.91 -11.95
C TYR A 53 -8.05 3.78 -12.86
N ASP A 54 -9.25 3.55 -12.31
CA ASP A 54 -10.50 3.50 -13.07
C ASP A 54 -11.16 4.89 -13.20
N THR A 55 -11.09 5.71 -12.15
CA THR A 55 -11.71 7.06 -12.11
C THR A 55 -10.72 8.19 -12.35
N PHE A 56 -9.42 7.90 -12.32
CA PHE A 56 -8.30 8.84 -12.35
C PHE A 56 -8.28 9.85 -11.18
N GLY A 57 -9.10 9.63 -10.15
CA GLY A 57 -9.17 10.47 -8.95
C GLY A 57 -8.27 10.01 -7.81
N ILE A 58 -8.08 10.88 -6.81
CA ILE A 58 -7.50 10.48 -5.51
C ILE A 58 -8.65 10.10 -4.57
N GLU A 59 -8.68 8.83 -4.15
CA GLU A 59 -9.76 8.28 -3.34
C GLU A 59 -9.22 7.60 -2.08
N THR A 60 -10.09 7.41 -1.09
CA THR A 60 -9.75 6.59 0.08
C THR A 60 -9.72 5.13 -0.34
N LYS A 61 -8.62 4.44 -0.11
CA LYS A 61 -8.47 3.00 -0.35
C LYS A 61 -8.36 2.25 0.97
N LEU A 62 -9.14 1.20 1.14
CA LEU A 62 -9.02 0.22 2.22
C LEU A 62 -8.27 -1.00 1.66
N THR A 63 -7.06 -1.24 2.15
CA THR A 63 -6.20 -2.35 1.70
C THR A 63 -6.07 -3.39 2.79
N PHE A 64 -6.34 -4.64 2.43
CA PHE A 64 -5.97 -5.82 3.17
C PHE A 64 -4.50 -6.15 2.89
N LEU A 65 -3.76 -6.41 3.96
CA LEU A 65 -2.35 -6.75 3.94
C LEU A 65 -2.18 -8.14 4.52
N LYS A 66 -1.35 -8.96 3.88
CA LYS A 66 -1.01 -10.30 4.36
C LYS A 66 0.49 -10.52 4.24
N ARG A 67 1.13 -10.85 5.36
CA ARG A 67 2.54 -11.22 5.43
C ARG A 67 2.71 -12.61 4.82
N TYR A 68 3.66 -12.72 3.90
CA TYR A 68 4.08 -14.00 3.34
C TYR A 68 5.27 -14.56 4.12
N ASP A 69 6.27 -13.72 4.38
CA ASP A 69 7.44 -14.04 5.22
C ASP A 69 7.97 -12.77 5.93
N GLN A 70 9.15 -12.85 6.54
CA GLN A 70 9.74 -11.72 7.29
C GLN A 70 10.06 -10.48 6.43
N ASN A 71 10.16 -10.64 5.12
CA ASN A 71 10.58 -9.61 4.18
C ASN A 71 9.55 -9.27 3.11
N LEU A 72 8.50 -10.08 2.95
CA LEU A 72 7.48 -9.94 1.93
C LEU A 72 6.07 -9.91 2.52
N PHE A 73 5.27 -8.97 2.06
CA PHE A 73 3.83 -8.95 2.25
C PHE A 73 3.13 -8.61 0.93
N LEU A 74 1.87 -9.00 0.82
CA LEU A 74 0.98 -8.67 -0.29
C LEU A 74 -0.09 -7.69 0.18
N GLY A 75 -0.55 -6.84 -0.73
CA GLY A 75 -1.64 -5.89 -0.49
C GLY A 75 -2.68 -5.94 -1.61
N CYS A 76 -3.95 -6.03 -1.25
CA CYS A 76 -5.07 -5.88 -2.18
C CYS A 76 -6.18 -5.08 -1.50
N GLY A 77 -6.88 -4.22 -2.23
CA GLY A 77 -7.82 -3.31 -1.60
C GLY A 77 -8.92 -2.80 -2.51
N ILE A 78 -9.89 -2.17 -1.86
CA ILE A 78 -11.05 -1.53 -2.48
C ILE A 78 -10.98 -0.02 -2.29
N TYR A 79 -11.43 0.74 -3.28
CA TYR A 79 -11.65 2.16 -3.12
C TYR A 79 -13.01 2.37 -2.44
N CYS A 80 -13.05 3.19 -1.39
CA CYS A 80 -14.24 3.50 -0.61
C CYS A 80 -15.02 4.70 -1.19
N GLY A 81 -15.03 4.86 -2.51
CA GLY A 81 -15.87 5.85 -3.19
C GLY A 81 -17.36 5.63 -2.87
N ASN A 82 -18.12 6.74 -2.83
CA ASN A 82 -19.52 6.82 -2.36
C ASN A 82 -20.42 5.66 -2.79
#